data_AF-A0A7X5BNK4-F1
#
_entry.id   AF-A0A7X5BNK4-F1
#
_cell.length_a   1.000
_cell.length_b   1.000
_cell.length_c   1.000
_cell.angle_alpha   90.00
_cell.angle_beta   90.00
_cell.angle_gamma   90.00
#
_symmetry.space_group_name_H-M   'P 1'
#
loop_
_entity.id
_entity.type
_entity.pdbx_description
1 polymer ?
#
loop_
_entity_poly.entity_id
_entity_poly.type
_entity_poly.pdbx_seq_one_letter_code
_entity_poly.pdbx_strand_id
1 'polypeptide(L)'
;MKKLAIVGLVSAALFGAATYSIAVQRDSDSALLREARKYFQPLPKEIPAPPDNPTTKEKVELGKTLYYDPRLSLSGVISCNTCHNLATYGVDNVETSLGHGFKTGGKNAPTVLNAGFHIAQFWNGRAKDLEEQAKGPILNPVEMAMPSPELVVERLKSIDEYVKAFKKAFPQDKDPVTYDNVAKAIAAFERTLVTPSRFDEFLRGNTKALTKTEKEGLKLFIEKGCVSCHNGVGLGGNMFQKFGIYKPY
;
A
#
# COMPACT_ATOMS: atom_id res chain seq x y z
N MET A 1 -66.10 47.42 6.33
CA MET A 1 -65.59 46.91 5.05
C MET A 1 -64.08 46.68 5.16
N LYS A 2 -63.64 45.46 4.81
CA LYS A 2 -62.28 45.02 4.42
C LYS A 2 -61.11 45.20 5.42
N LYS A 3 -60.82 44.11 6.14
CA LYS A 3 -59.43 43.70 6.48
C LYS A 3 -58.76 43.20 5.20
N LEU A 4 -57.52 43.60 4.92
CA LEU A 4 -56.65 42.92 3.95
C LEU A 4 -55.33 42.56 4.62
N ALA A 5 -55.01 41.27 4.58
CA ALA A 5 -53.83 40.66 5.16
C ALA A 5 -52.59 40.91 4.29
N ILE A 6 -51.48 41.29 4.91
CA ILE A 6 -50.13 41.22 4.34
C ILE A 6 -49.40 40.11 5.09
N VAL A 7 -49.51 38.87 4.60
CA VAL A 7 -48.60 37.78 5.00
C VAL A 7 -48.38 36.93 3.76
N GLY A 8 -47.17 36.97 3.21
CA GLY A 8 -46.76 36.02 2.17
C GLY A 8 -45.78 36.59 1.14
N LEU A 9 -44.53 36.86 1.53
CA LEU A 9 -43.46 37.11 0.54
C LEU A 9 -42.03 36.80 1.03
N VAL A 10 -41.84 36.08 2.14
CA VAL A 10 -40.49 35.75 2.65
C VAL A 10 -40.04 34.32 2.27
N SER A 11 -40.94 33.45 1.80
CA SER A 11 -40.61 32.02 1.61
C SER A 11 -39.90 31.66 0.30
N ALA A 12 -40.10 32.42 -0.80
CA ALA A 12 -39.55 32.07 -2.11
C ALA A 12 -38.05 32.41 -2.28
N ALA A 13 -37.57 33.48 -1.62
CA ALA A 13 -36.18 33.94 -1.75
C ALA A 13 -35.17 33.02 -1.02
N LEU A 14 -35.55 32.44 0.13
CA LEU A 14 -34.70 31.54 0.91
C LEU A 14 -34.48 30.18 0.22
N PHE A 15 -35.48 29.67 -0.50
CA PHE A 15 -35.34 28.44 -1.31
C PHE A 15 -34.42 28.64 -2.53
N GLY A 16 -34.42 29.82 -3.15
CA GLY A 16 -33.53 30.16 -4.27
C GLY A 16 -32.05 30.27 -3.88
N ALA A 17 -31.75 30.88 -2.73
CA ALA A 17 -30.37 31.05 -2.26
C ALA A 17 -29.71 29.71 -1.84
N ALA A 18 -30.47 28.83 -1.20
CA ALA A 18 -29.99 27.51 -0.77
C ALA A 18 -29.70 26.60 -1.98
N THR A 19 -30.59 26.58 -2.98
CA THR A 19 -30.41 25.79 -4.21
C THR A 19 -29.23 26.27 -5.05
N TYR A 20 -29.03 27.59 -5.16
CA TYR A 20 -27.88 28.19 -5.83
C TYR A 20 -26.55 27.82 -5.13
N SER A 21 -26.49 27.93 -3.81
CA SER A 21 -25.29 27.60 -3.04
C SER A 21 -24.89 26.12 -3.17
N ILE A 22 -25.88 25.21 -3.20
CA ILE A 22 -25.66 23.77 -3.43
C ILE A 22 -25.14 23.52 -4.85
N ALA A 23 -25.66 24.22 -5.85
CA ALA A 23 -25.20 24.09 -7.24
C ALA A 23 -23.74 24.55 -7.39
N VAL A 24 -23.38 25.70 -6.81
CA VAL A 24 -22.00 26.23 -6.81
C VAL A 24 -21.03 25.27 -6.11
N GLN A 25 -21.40 24.73 -4.95
CA GLN A 25 -20.55 23.77 -4.24
C GLN A 25 -20.34 22.48 -5.06
N ARG A 26 -21.39 21.98 -5.71
CA ARG A 26 -21.28 20.79 -6.58
C ARG A 26 -20.37 21.03 -7.78
N ASP A 27 -20.44 22.22 -8.38
CA ASP A 27 -19.56 22.57 -9.49
C ASP A 27 -18.09 22.68 -9.04
N SER A 28 -17.85 23.34 -7.89
CA SER A 28 -16.52 23.42 -7.27
C SER A 28 -15.93 22.04 -6.94
N ASP A 29 -16.73 21.16 -6.32
CA ASP A 29 -16.29 19.80 -5.99
C ASP A 29 -15.98 18.98 -7.25
N SER A 30 -16.78 19.16 -8.31
CA SER A 30 -16.56 18.50 -9.60
C SER A 30 -15.31 19.03 -10.29
N ALA A 31 -15.01 20.33 -10.18
CA ALA A 31 -13.78 20.93 -10.66
C ALA A 31 -12.55 20.38 -9.94
N LEU A 32 -12.59 20.29 -8.61
CA LEU A 32 -11.51 19.69 -7.82
C LEU A 32 -11.28 18.22 -8.19
N LEU A 33 -12.35 17.45 -8.39
CA LEU A 33 -12.24 16.06 -8.85
C LEU A 33 -11.56 15.96 -10.23
N ARG A 34 -11.95 16.81 -11.19
CA ARG A 34 -11.32 16.85 -12.52
C ARG A 34 -9.84 17.19 -12.43
N GLU A 35 -9.48 18.14 -11.56
CA GLU A 35 -8.08 18.51 -11.35
C GLU A 35 -7.29 17.36 -10.71
N ALA A 36 -7.82 16.75 -9.64
CA ALA A 36 -7.16 15.65 -8.94
C ALA A 36 -6.88 14.46 -9.87
N ARG A 37 -7.81 14.13 -10.77
CA ARG A 37 -7.65 13.04 -11.75
C ARG A 37 -6.55 13.26 -12.79
N LYS A 38 -5.99 14.47 -12.91
CA LYS A 38 -4.79 14.71 -13.73
C LYS A 38 -3.53 14.11 -13.11
N TYR A 39 -3.50 14.00 -11.77
CA TYR A 39 -2.32 13.57 -11.02
C TYR A 39 -2.50 12.21 -10.37
N PHE A 40 -3.73 11.84 -9.98
CA PHE A 40 -3.99 10.66 -9.18
C PHE A 40 -4.90 9.66 -9.88
N GLN A 41 -4.74 8.39 -9.51
CA GLN A 41 -5.59 7.29 -9.94
C GLN A 41 -6.09 6.55 -8.69
N PRO A 42 -7.35 6.10 -8.65
CA PRO A 42 -7.80 5.28 -7.54
C PRO A 42 -7.05 3.94 -7.55
N LEU A 43 -6.80 3.36 -6.38
CA LEU A 43 -6.28 2.01 -6.25
C LEU A 43 -7.15 1.04 -7.08
N PRO A 44 -6.56 0.23 -7.96
CA PRO A 44 -7.28 -0.88 -8.58
C PRO A 44 -7.65 -1.90 -7.49
N LYS A 45 -8.59 -2.80 -7.82
CA LYS A 45 -9.01 -3.84 -6.86
C LYS A 45 -7.88 -4.81 -6.52
N GLU A 46 -6.96 -5.02 -7.45
CA GLU A 46 -5.87 -5.97 -7.35
C GLU A 46 -4.58 -5.34 -7.88
N ILE A 47 -3.45 -5.70 -7.28
CA ILE A 47 -2.13 -5.37 -7.82
C ILE A 47 -1.86 -6.32 -9.00
N PRO A 48 -1.46 -5.81 -10.18
CA PRO A 48 -1.10 -6.66 -11.31
C PRO A 48 -0.01 -7.67 -10.95
N ALA A 49 -0.24 -8.93 -11.30
CA ALA A 49 0.73 -10.00 -11.12
C ALA A 49 1.58 -10.19 -12.38
N PRO A 50 2.89 -10.47 -12.27
CA PRO A 50 3.73 -10.76 -13.41
C PRO A 50 3.36 -12.14 -14.01
N PRO A 51 3.53 -12.35 -15.32
CA PRO A 51 3.12 -13.60 -15.99
C PRO A 51 3.74 -14.88 -15.41
N ASP A 52 4.96 -14.78 -14.89
CA ASP A 52 5.72 -15.90 -14.31
C ASP A 52 5.43 -16.12 -12.80
N ASN A 53 4.64 -15.23 -12.18
CA ASN A 53 4.12 -15.41 -10.83
C ASN A 53 2.68 -14.86 -10.68
N PRO A 54 1.68 -15.49 -11.33
CA PRO A 54 0.29 -15.11 -11.14
C PRO A 54 -0.14 -15.30 -9.68
N THR A 55 -0.95 -14.37 -9.18
CA THR A 55 -1.56 -14.45 -7.83
C THR A 55 -2.66 -15.51 -7.84
N THR A 56 -2.41 -16.66 -7.22
CA THR A 56 -3.40 -17.71 -6.99
C THR A 56 -3.74 -17.81 -5.51
N LYS A 57 -4.91 -18.34 -5.18
CA LYS A 57 -5.33 -18.55 -3.79
C LYS A 57 -4.29 -19.37 -3.00
N GLU A 58 -3.77 -20.43 -3.62
CA GLU A 58 -2.78 -21.32 -3.02
C GLU A 58 -1.47 -20.60 -2.69
N LYS A 59 -0.99 -19.73 -3.59
CA LYS A 59 0.22 -18.93 -3.35
C LYS A 59 -0.01 -17.86 -2.29
N VAL A 60 -1.19 -17.24 -2.27
CA VAL A 60 -1.57 -16.26 -1.24
C VAL A 60 -1.60 -16.90 0.15
N GLU A 61 -2.23 -18.07 0.30
CA GLU A 61 -2.28 -18.76 1.60
C GLU A 61 -0.89 -19.22 2.07
N LEU A 62 -0.06 -19.75 1.16
CA LEU A 62 1.33 -20.09 1.47
C LEU A 62 2.14 -18.84 1.84
N GLY A 63 2.03 -17.77 1.06
CA GLY A 63 2.70 -16.50 1.30
C GLY A 63 2.32 -15.88 2.63
N LYS A 64 1.03 -15.89 2.97
CA LYS A 64 0.53 -15.46 4.27
C LYS A 64 1.13 -16.29 5.39
N THR A 65 1.18 -17.61 5.24
CA THR A 65 1.79 -18.49 6.25
C THR A 65 3.26 -18.12 6.46
N LEU A 66 4.03 -17.97 5.38
CA LEU A 66 5.44 -17.58 5.41
C LEU A 66 5.66 -16.18 6.03
N TYR A 67 4.79 -15.21 5.70
CA TYR A 67 4.87 -13.84 6.21
C TYR A 67 4.85 -13.77 7.75
N TYR A 68 4.08 -14.66 8.37
CA TYR A 68 3.96 -14.74 9.82
C TYR A 68 4.92 -15.73 10.47
N ASP A 69 5.63 -16.56 9.71
CA ASP A 69 6.42 -17.67 10.27
C ASP A 69 7.82 -17.21 10.73
N PRO A 70 8.09 -17.18 12.05
CA PRO A 70 9.38 -16.74 12.53
C PRO A 70 10.51 -17.76 12.27
N ARG A 71 10.17 -18.99 11.87
CA ARG A 71 11.14 -20.03 11.49
C ARG A 71 11.89 -19.67 10.20
N LEU A 72 11.46 -18.66 9.45
CA LEU A 72 12.24 -18.09 8.35
C LEU A 72 13.45 -17.28 8.83
N SER A 73 13.53 -16.90 10.11
CA SER A 73 14.72 -16.26 10.70
C SER A 73 15.67 -17.28 11.31
N LEU A 74 16.96 -16.94 11.40
CA LEU A 74 17.96 -17.78 12.05
C LEU A 74 17.60 -18.08 13.50
N SER A 75 17.11 -17.08 14.23
CA SER A 75 16.72 -17.19 15.64
C SER A 75 15.37 -17.88 15.87
N GLY A 76 14.54 -18.05 14.84
CA GLY A 76 13.19 -18.61 15.01
C GLY A 76 12.19 -17.67 15.71
N VAL A 77 12.49 -16.37 15.80
CA VAL A 77 11.67 -15.37 16.53
C VAL A 77 11.25 -14.15 15.71
N ILE A 78 11.79 -13.96 14.49
CA ILE A 78 11.52 -12.80 13.62
C ILE A 78 10.82 -13.29 12.36
N SER A 79 9.71 -12.65 12.01
CA SER A 79 9.00 -12.84 10.73
C SER A 79 8.83 -11.50 10.01
N CYS A 80 8.26 -11.49 8.80
CA CYS A 80 7.94 -10.26 8.10
C CYS A 80 7.03 -9.36 8.95
N ASN A 81 6.05 -9.96 9.65
CA ASN A 81 5.13 -9.23 10.52
C ASN A 81 5.81 -8.61 11.77
N THR A 82 7.04 -9.00 12.12
CA THR A 82 7.77 -8.36 13.24
C THR A 82 8.05 -6.88 12.95
N CYS A 83 8.51 -6.57 11.73
CA CYS A 83 8.82 -5.20 11.31
C CYS A 83 7.69 -4.56 10.50
N HIS A 84 6.90 -5.38 9.81
CA HIS A 84 5.78 -4.94 8.97
C HIS A 84 4.45 -5.41 9.58
N ASN A 85 4.17 -4.99 10.80
CA ASN A 85 3.04 -5.53 11.55
C ASN A 85 1.69 -5.09 10.94
N LEU A 86 0.91 -6.03 10.43
CA LEU A 86 -0.38 -5.73 9.78
C LEU A 86 -1.44 -5.21 10.77
N ALA A 87 -1.27 -5.44 12.08
CA ALA A 87 -2.14 -4.86 13.11
C ALA A 87 -1.90 -3.36 13.33
N THR A 88 -0.75 -2.85 12.86
CA THR A 88 -0.32 -1.44 12.99
C THR A 88 0.03 -0.88 11.62
N TYR A 89 -0.85 -1.10 10.64
CA TYR A 89 -0.75 -0.53 9.28
C TYR A 89 0.47 -0.98 8.48
N GLY A 90 0.97 -2.19 8.72
CA GLY A 90 2.07 -2.80 7.97
C GLY A 90 3.45 -2.24 8.34
N VAL A 91 3.58 -1.60 9.50
CA VAL A 91 4.83 -1.06 10.05
C VAL A 91 4.94 -1.38 11.55
N ASP A 92 6.13 -1.23 12.10
CA ASP A 92 6.43 -1.41 13.53
C ASP A 92 6.37 -0.11 14.34
N ASN A 93 6.18 1.04 13.68
CA ASN A 93 6.10 2.37 14.28
C ASN A 93 7.32 2.80 15.11
N VAL A 94 8.51 2.28 14.80
CA VAL A 94 9.78 2.72 15.40
C VAL A 94 10.67 3.43 14.37
N GLU A 95 11.69 4.17 14.84
CA GLU A 95 12.62 4.89 13.97
C GLU A 95 13.35 3.95 13.01
N THR A 96 13.89 2.84 13.55
CA THR A 96 14.52 1.76 12.80
C THR A 96 14.17 0.43 13.44
N SER A 97 13.82 -0.56 12.62
CA SER A 97 13.36 -1.87 13.09
C SER A 97 14.43 -2.62 13.89
N LEU A 98 13.99 -3.36 14.89
CA LEU A 98 14.80 -4.25 15.70
C LEU A 98 14.79 -5.66 15.10
N GLY A 99 15.94 -6.13 14.64
CA GLY A 99 16.10 -7.46 14.04
C GLY A 99 16.98 -8.39 14.88
N HIS A 100 17.67 -9.31 14.19
CA HIS A 100 18.39 -10.42 14.81
C HIS A 100 19.47 -9.95 15.78
N GLY A 101 19.50 -10.56 16.97
CA GLY A 101 20.45 -10.21 18.03
C GLY A 101 20.27 -8.79 18.58
N PHE A 102 19.05 -8.26 18.55
CA PHE A 102 18.71 -6.90 18.98
C PHE A 102 19.44 -5.79 18.19
N LYS A 103 19.86 -6.10 16.95
CA LYS A 103 20.47 -5.11 16.07
C LYS A 103 19.40 -4.26 15.43
N THR A 104 19.67 -2.98 15.23
CA THR A 104 18.82 -2.10 14.44
C THR A 104 19.40 -1.89 13.05
N GLY A 105 18.51 -1.78 12.06
CA GLY A 105 18.87 -1.35 10.71
C GLY A 105 19.19 0.15 10.65
N GLY A 106 19.56 0.64 9.46
CA GLY A 106 19.83 2.07 9.23
C GLY A 106 18.67 2.86 8.61
N LYS A 107 17.48 2.24 8.48
CA LYS A 107 16.31 2.84 7.82
C LYS A 107 15.04 2.42 8.54
N ASN A 108 14.03 3.30 8.52
CA ASN A 108 12.67 2.97 8.90
C ASN A 108 12.08 1.91 7.95
N ALA A 109 11.32 0.96 8.48
CA ALA A 109 10.58 -0.02 7.68
C ALA A 109 9.33 0.64 7.08
N PRO A 110 9.25 0.80 5.74
CA PRO A 110 8.04 1.32 5.10
C PRO A 110 6.90 0.31 5.23
N THR A 111 5.66 0.76 5.02
CA THR A 111 4.52 -0.16 5.03
C THR A 111 4.58 -1.15 3.86
N VAL A 112 4.16 -2.39 4.10
CA VAL A 112 3.91 -3.39 3.04
C VAL A 112 2.58 -3.15 2.31
N LEU A 113 1.69 -2.34 2.89
CA LEU A 113 0.38 -2.06 2.30
C LEU A 113 0.56 -1.25 1.01
N ASN A 114 -0.10 -1.69 -0.08
CA ASN A 114 -0.01 -1.09 -1.41
C ASN A 114 1.40 -1.10 -2.05
N ALA A 115 2.41 -1.72 -1.43
CA ALA A 115 3.81 -1.67 -1.88
C ALA A 115 4.03 -2.26 -3.29
N GLY A 116 3.16 -3.18 -3.70
CA GLY A 116 3.21 -3.77 -5.04
C GLY A 116 2.87 -2.81 -6.19
N PHE A 117 2.44 -1.58 -5.91
CA PHE A 117 2.27 -0.54 -6.94
C PHE A 117 3.52 0.31 -7.19
N HIS A 118 4.56 0.19 -6.37
CA HIS A 118 5.79 0.96 -6.56
C HIS A 118 6.59 0.45 -7.77
N ILE A 119 7.31 1.35 -8.44
CA ILE A 119 8.15 1.01 -9.60
C ILE A 119 9.39 0.19 -9.23
N ALA A 120 9.75 0.21 -7.94
CA ALA A 120 10.87 -0.48 -7.34
C ALA A 120 10.66 -0.52 -5.82
N GLN A 121 11.35 -1.45 -5.16
CA GLN A 121 11.23 -1.68 -3.73
C GLN A 121 12.43 -1.14 -2.95
N PHE A 122 12.21 -0.96 -1.64
CA PHE A 122 13.09 -0.26 -0.70
C PHE A 122 13.25 1.25 -0.98
N TRP A 123 13.68 1.98 0.04
CA TRP A 123 13.99 3.43 -0.05
C TRP A 123 14.94 3.83 -1.18
N ASN A 124 15.82 2.93 -1.59
CA ASN A 124 16.81 3.17 -2.64
C ASN A 124 16.49 2.45 -3.96
N GLY A 125 15.32 1.81 -4.08
CA GLY A 125 14.90 1.17 -5.32
C GLY A 125 15.74 -0.03 -5.76
N ARG A 126 16.50 -0.64 -4.84
CA ARG A 126 17.51 -1.66 -5.21
C ARG A 126 16.93 -3.01 -5.67
N ALA A 127 15.63 -3.22 -5.48
CA ALA A 127 14.93 -4.42 -5.93
C ALA A 127 13.81 -4.00 -6.88
N LYS A 128 13.65 -4.70 -8.01
CA LYS A 128 12.74 -4.30 -9.07
C LYS A 128 11.26 -4.52 -8.72
N ASP A 129 10.96 -5.53 -7.89
CA ASP A 129 9.61 -5.97 -7.55
C ASP A 129 9.57 -6.64 -6.16
N LEU A 130 8.38 -7.09 -5.75
CA LEU A 130 8.15 -7.76 -4.46
C LEU A 130 8.89 -9.11 -4.37
N GLU A 131 8.96 -9.86 -5.46
CA GLU A 131 9.70 -11.14 -5.51
C GLU A 131 11.19 -10.96 -5.22
N GLU A 132 11.81 -9.93 -5.79
CA GLU A 132 13.21 -9.64 -5.50
C GLU A 132 13.38 -9.07 -4.07
N GLN A 133 12.45 -8.22 -3.63
CA GLN A 133 12.46 -7.63 -2.30
C GLN A 133 12.42 -8.69 -1.19
N ALA A 134 11.51 -9.67 -1.29
CA ALA A 134 11.26 -10.66 -0.24
C ALA A 134 12.47 -11.55 0.09
N LYS A 135 13.44 -11.65 -0.84
CA LYS A 135 14.71 -12.36 -0.64
C LYS A 135 15.66 -11.62 0.30
N GLY A 136 15.63 -10.29 0.28
CA GLY A 136 16.59 -9.46 1.03
C GLY A 136 16.53 -9.68 2.55
N PRO A 137 15.35 -9.49 3.20
CA PRO A 137 15.23 -9.54 4.65
C PRO A 137 15.64 -10.86 5.29
N ILE A 138 15.29 -11.97 4.63
CA ILE A 138 15.58 -13.32 5.11
C ILE A 138 17.08 -13.52 5.35
N LEU A 139 17.93 -13.02 4.44
CA LEU A 139 19.39 -13.18 4.50
C LEU A 139 20.11 -12.02 5.17
N ASN A 140 19.44 -10.90 5.42
CA ASN A 140 20.08 -9.72 6.00
C ASN A 140 20.48 -9.99 7.46
N PRO A 141 21.78 -9.88 7.83
CA PRO A 141 22.28 -10.24 9.16
C PRO A 141 21.81 -9.32 10.30
N VAL A 142 21.21 -8.17 9.99
CA VAL A 142 20.58 -7.29 10.99
C VAL A 142 19.05 -7.38 10.99
N GLU A 143 18.46 -8.21 10.13
CA GLU A 143 17.02 -8.45 10.06
C GLU A 143 16.71 -9.90 10.47
N MET A 144 16.55 -10.85 9.54
CA MET A 144 16.21 -12.26 9.84
C MET A 144 17.43 -13.18 9.89
N ALA A 145 18.57 -12.75 9.34
CA ALA A 145 19.89 -13.33 9.49
C ALA A 145 20.08 -14.81 9.08
N MET A 146 19.26 -15.35 8.18
CA MET A 146 19.53 -16.69 7.63
C MET A 146 20.87 -16.68 6.87
N PRO A 147 21.78 -17.63 7.13
CA PRO A 147 23.11 -17.66 6.50
C PRO A 147 23.07 -17.84 4.98
N SER A 148 22.09 -18.57 4.46
CA SER A 148 21.99 -18.84 3.03
C SER A 148 20.58 -19.26 2.58
N PRO A 149 20.23 -19.11 1.29
CA PRO A 149 19.01 -19.66 0.70
C PRO A 149 18.83 -21.16 0.94
N GLU A 150 19.91 -21.93 0.89
CA GLU A 150 19.90 -23.39 1.03
C GLU A 150 19.40 -23.79 2.42
N LEU A 151 19.84 -23.09 3.48
CA LEU A 151 19.37 -23.38 4.84
C LEU A 151 17.89 -23.05 5.03
N VAL A 152 17.38 -22.02 4.34
CA VAL A 152 15.94 -21.71 4.32
C VAL A 152 15.18 -22.86 3.68
N VAL A 153 15.63 -23.33 2.51
CA VAL A 153 15.00 -24.44 1.79
C VAL A 153 15.07 -25.74 2.58
N GLU A 154 16.21 -26.08 3.17
CA GLU A 154 16.39 -27.26 4.03
C GLU A 154 15.39 -27.26 5.19
N ARG A 155 15.27 -26.13 5.89
CA ARG A 155 14.35 -25.96 7.00
C ARG A 155 12.88 -26.09 6.58
N LEU A 156 12.50 -25.55 5.42
CA LEU A 156 11.14 -25.68 4.92
C LEU A 156 10.84 -27.10 4.43
N LYS A 157 11.83 -27.78 3.82
CA LYS A 157 11.72 -29.18 3.39
C LYS A 157 11.60 -30.16 4.55
N SER A 158 12.12 -29.81 5.74
CA SER A 158 11.98 -30.65 6.94
C SER A 158 10.59 -30.59 7.59
N ILE A 159 9.63 -29.85 7.00
CA ILE A 159 8.27 -29.67 7.52
C ILE A 159 7.28 -30.17 6.46
N ASP A 160 6.62 -31.29 6.73
CA ASP A 160 5.72 -31.97 5.79
C ASP A 160 4.58 -31.07 5.29
N GLU A 161 4.05 -30.22 6.16
CA GLU A 161 2.99 -29.26 5.81
C GLU A 161 3.47 -28.24 4.78
N TYR A 162 4.71 -27.77 4.89
CA TYR A 162 5.29 -26.86 3.88
C TYR A 162 5.48 -27.58 2.56
N VAL A 163 6.04 -28.79 2.55
CA VAL A 163 6.21 -29.57 1.31
C VAL A 163 4.87 -29.75 0.58
N LYS A 164 3.78 -30.05 1.32
CA LYS A 164 2.42 -30.15 0.76
C LYS A 164 1.91 -28.80 0.25
N ALA A 165 2.10 -27.72 1.01
CA ALA A 165 1.65 -26.38 0.63
C ALA A 165 2.37 -25.85 -0.62
N PHE A 166 3.69 -26.05 -0.73
CA PHE A 166 4.48 -25.69 -1.92
C PHE A 166 4.04 -26.48 -3.15
N LYS A 167 3.82 -27.81 -3.02
CA LYS A 167 3.27 -28.64 -4.12
C LYS A 167 1.92 -28.14 -4.61
N LYS A 168 1.06 -27.66 -3.69
CA LYS A 168 -0.24 -27.09 -4.04
C LYS A 168 -0.11 -25.73 -4.73
N ALA A 169 0.79 -24.88 -4.27
CA ALA A 169 0.99 -23.52 -4.78
C ALA A 169 1.76 -23.46 -6.12
N PHE A 170 2.64 -24.44 -6.36
CA PHE A 170 3.50 -24.51 -7.55
C PHE A 170 3.43 -25.91 -8.21
N PRO A 171 2.26 -26.33 -8.72
CA PRO A 171 2.04 -27.70 -9.20
C PRO A 171 2.83 -28.06 -10.47
N GLN A 172 3.38 -27.07 -11.17
CA GLN A 172 4.18 -27.27 -12.38
C GLN A 172 5.66 -27.57 -12.07
N ASP A 173 6.09 -27.30 -10.83
CA ASP A 173 7.48 -27.50 -10.41
C ASP A 173 7.63 -28.91 -9.82
N LYS A 174 8.60 -29.68 -10.33
CA LYS A 174 8.88 -31.04 -9.83
C LYS A 174 9.39 -31.02 -8.38
N ASP A 175 10.18 -30.02 -8.01
CA ASP A 175 10.65 -29.76 -6.65
C ASP A 175 10.29 -28.31 -6.27
N PRO A 176 9.07 -28.07 -5.74
CA PRO A 176 8.52 -26.73 -5.60
C PRO A 176 9.04 -25.97 -4.38
N VAL A 177 9.71 -26.64 -3.43
CA VAL A 177 10.28 -25.98 -2.24
C VAL A 177 11.62 -25.38 -2.62
N THR A 178 11.57 -24.18 -3.18
CA THR A 178 12.75 -23.40 -3.61
C THR A 178 12.72 -22.03 -2.98
N TYR A 179 13.88 -21.39 -2.87
CA TYR A 179 13.96 -20.03 -2.32
C TYR A 179 13.24 -18.99 -3.20
N ASP A 180 13.24 -19.21 -4.51
CA ASP A 180 12.45 -18.39 -5.43
C ASP A 180 10.94 -18.54 -5.19
N ASN A 181 10.47 -19.76 -4.94
CA ASN A 181 9.06 -19.99 -4.66
C ASN A 181 8.62 -19.46 -3.28
N VAL A 182 9.54 -19.40 -2.30
CA VAL A 182 9.31 -18.68 -1.03
C VAL A 182 9.01 -17.20 -1.33
N ALA A 183 9.88 -16.54 -2.09
CA ALA A 183 9.72 -15.13 -2.43
C ALA A 183 8.46 -14.88 -3.29
N LYS A 184 8.20 -15.74 -4.27
CA LYS A 184 6.99 -15.69 -5.11
C LYS A 184 5.70 -15.84 -4.31
N ALA A 185 5.68 -16.73 -3.31
CA ALA A 185 4.52 -16.91 -2.45
C ALA A 185 4.28 -15.66 -1.58
N ILE A 186 5.33 -15.14 -0.92
CA ILE A 186 5.25 -13.91 -0.11
C ILE A 186 4.76 -12.74 -0.97
N ALA A 187 5.34 -12.52 -2.14
CA ALA A 187 4.93 -11.48 -3.07
C ALA A 187 3.45 -11.62 -3.49
N ALA A 188 2.97 -12.85 -3.73
CA ALA A 188 1.57 -13.09 -4.05
C ALA A 188 0.63 -12.68 -2.90
N PHE A 189 1.02 -12.95 -1.65
CA PHE A 189 0.28 -12.47 -0.47
C PHE A 189 0.31 -10.94 -0.36
N GLU A 190 1.48 -10.31 -0.50
CA GLU A 190 1.62 -8.85 -0.42
C GLU A 190 0.81 -8.12 -1.50
N ARG A 191 0.64 -8.70 -2.70
CA ARG A 191 -0.26 -8.17 -3.74
C ARG A 191 -1.73 -8.08 -3.31
N THR A 192 -2.13 -8.81 -2.28
CA THR A 192 -3.49 -8.74 -1.73
C THR A 192 -3.65 -7.64 -0.67
N LEU A 193 -2.56 -7.04 -0.21
CA LEU A 193 -2.54 -6.01 0.83
C LEU A 193 -2.87 -4.62 0.28
N VAL A 194 -4.00 -4.53 -0.44
CA VAL A 194 -4.52 -3.29 -1.03
C VAL A 194 -5.50 -2.64 -0.05
N THR A 195 -5.34 -1.35 0.22
CA THR A 195 -6.14 -0.62 1.22
C THR A 195 -6.80 0.63 0.63
N PRO A 196 -7.91 0.48 -0.12
CA PRO A 196 -8.68 1.61 -0.63
C PRO A 196 -9.21 2.49 0.50
N SER A 197 -9.33 3.78 0.20
CA SER A 197 -9.74 4.84 1.13
C SER A 197 -10.90 5.68 0.56
N ARG A 198 -11.39 6.63 1.37
CA ARG A 198 -12.35 7.65 0.94
C ARG A 198 -11.80 8.52 -0.21
N PHE A 199 -10.47 8.64 -0.33
CA PHE A 199 -9.86 9.34 -1.46
C PHE A 199 -10.06 8.58 -2.77
N ASP A 200 -9.98 7.25 -2.75
CA ASP A 200 -10.27 6.41 -3.92
C ASP A 200 -11.74 6.51 -4.35
N GLU A 201 -12.67 6.56 -3.41
CA GLU A 201 -14.08 6.82 -3.70
C GLU A 201 -14.30 8.18 -4.35
N PHE A 202 -13.62 9.21 -3.84
CA PHE A 202 -13.63 10.54 -4.44
C PHE A 202 -13.13 10.49 -5.88
N LEU A 203 -11.96 9.87 -6.12
CA LEU A 203 -11.41 9.69 -7.46
C LEU A 203 -12.30 8.85 -8.38
N ARG A 204 -13.15 7.96 -7.85
CA ARG A 204 -14.18 7.22 -8.63
C ARG A 204 -15.44 8.02 -8.91
N GLY A 205 -15.59 9.22 -8.36
CA GLY A 205 -16.68 10.16 -8.69
C GLY A 205 -17.57 10.54 -7.52
N ASN A 206 -17.41 9.92 -6.35
CA ASN A 206 -18.17 10.30 -5.16
C ASN A 206 -17.58 11.59 -4.55
N THR A 207 -17.98 12.75 -5.04
CA THR A 207 -17.49 14.05 -4.54
C THR A 207 -17.83 14.32 -3.07
N LYS A 208 -18.76 13.56 -2.48
CA LYS A 208 -19.09 13.63 -1.05
C LYS A 208 -18.20 12.75 -0.18
N ALA A 209 -17.37 11.90 -0.77
CA ALA A 209 -16.48 11.00 -0.02
C ALA A 209 -15.47 11.76 0.82
N LEU A 210 -15.05 12.96 0.40
CA LEU A 210 -14.18 13.85 1.18
C LEU A 210 -14.97 14.93 1.92
N THR A 211 -14.54 15.23 3.15
CA THR A 211 -14.99 16.38 3.93
C THR A 211 -14.50 17.69 3.31
N LYS A 212 -15.03 18.82 3.78
CA LYS A 212 -14.59 20.14 3.35
C LYS A 212 -13.08 20.35 3.61
N THR A 213 -12.61 20.03 4.81
CA THR A 213 -11.19 20.15 5.18
C THR A 213 -10.28 19.27 4.33
N GLU A 214 -10.71 18.03 4.05
CA GLU A 214 -9.96 17.10 3.18
C GLU A 214 -9.84 17.65 1.74
N LYS A 215 -10.91 18.28 1.21
CA LYS A 215 -10.89 18.93 -0.11
C LYS A 215 -9.96 20.15 -0.15
N GLU A 216 -9.99 20.97 0.90
CA GLU A 216 -9.08 22.12 1.04
C GLU A 216 -7.61 21.65 1.11
N GLY A 217 -7.33 20.57 1.85
CA GLY A 217 -6.01 19.94 1.90
C GLY A 217 -5.56 19.39 0.54
N LEU A 218 -6.44 18.70 -0.19
CA LEU A 218 -6.16 18.22 -1.55
C LEU A 218 -5.82 19.38 -2.51
N LYS A 219 -6.61 20.46 -2.46
CA LYS A 219 -6.34 21.66 -3.25
C LYS A 219 -4.97 22.26 -2.91
N LEU A 220 -4.66 22.42 -1.63
CA LEU A 220 -3.37 22.93 -1.18
C LEU A 220 -2.21 22.03 -1.64
N PHE A 221 -2.37 20.71 -1.56
CA PHE A 221 -1.36 19.73 -1.98
C PHE A 221 -1.01 19.86 -3.47
N ILE A 222 -2.04 20.06 -4.31
CA ILE A 222 -1.86 20.30 -5.75
C ILE A 222 -1.21 21.68 -5.97
N GLU A 223 -1.73 22.74 -5.37
CA GLU A 223 -1.26 24.12 -5.56
C GLU A 223 0.18 24.35 -5.08
N LYS A 224 0.62 23.65 -4.04
CA LYS A 224 2.01 23.70 -3.55
C LYS A 224 2.97 22.84 -4.37
N GLY A 225 2.48 22.12 -5.37
CA GLY A 225 3.31 21.32 -6.26
C GLY A 225 3.78 20.00 -5.66
N CYS A 226 3.19 19.53 -4.55
CA CYS A 226 3.52 18.22 -3.96
C CYS A 226 3.31 17.09 -4.97
N VAL A 227 2.33 17.25 -5.85
CA VAL A 227 2.02 16.35 -6.97
C VAL A 227 3.15 16.18 -7.99
N SER A 228 4.18 17.04 -7.97
CA SER A 228 5.37 16.86 -8.82
C SER A 228 6.10 15.54 -8.53
N CYS A 229 6.08 15.10 -7.26
CA CYS A 229 6.74 13.86 -6.82
C CYS A 229 5.74 12.82 -6.28
N HIS A 230 4.63 13.28 -5.69
CA HIS A 230 3.63 12.45 -5.04
C HIS A 230 2.36 12.37 -5.88
N ASN A 231 2.36 11.48 -6.88
CA ASN A 231 1.27 11.30 -7.84
C ASN A 231 1.06 9.82 -8.17
N GLY A 232 0.14 9.55 -9.09
CA GLY A 232 -0.23 8.20 -9.50
C GLY A 232 -1.08 7.48 -8.46
N VAL A 233 -1.03 6.15 -8.51
CA VAL A 233 -1.85 5.26 -7.68
C VAL A 233 -1.38 5.19 -6.22
N GLY A 234 -0.07 5.31 -5.98
CA GLY A 234 0.54 5.24 -4.65
C GLY A 234 0.86 6.60 -4.01
N LEU A 235 0.47 7.72 -4.65
CA LEU A 235 0.83 9.08 -4.24
C LEU A 235 2.35 9.24 -4.04
N GLY A 236 3.12 8.64 -4.95
CA GLY A 236 4.57 8.46 -4.83
C GLY A 236 4.99 7.03 -5.18
N GLY A 237 6.26 6.71 -4.94
CA GLY A 237 6.83 5.39 -5.22
C GLY A 237 6.97 5.06 -6.71
N ASN A 238 6.82 6.06 -7.58
CA ASN A 238 6.89 5.95 -9.04
C ASN A 238 8.07 6.71 -9.66
N MET A 239 8.97 7.27 -8.85
CA MET A 239 10.19 7.95 -9.28
C MET A 239 11.19 8.07 -8.12
N PHE A 240 12.45 8.37 -8.43
CA PHE A 240 13.46 8.78 -7.46
C PHE A 240 13.68 10.28 -7.54
N GLN A 241 13.87 10.92 -6.39
CA GLN A 241 14.10 12.35 -6.29
C GLN A 241 15.22 12.63 -5.29
N LYS A 242 15.95 13.73 -5.53
CA LYS A 242 16.92 14.22 -4.57
C LYS A 242 16.18 14.74 -3.34
N PHE A 243 16.47 14.21 -2.16
CA PHE A 243 15.99 14.81 -0.93
C PHE A 243 16.76 16.12 -0.66
N GLY A 244 16.04 17.23 -0.49
CA GLY A 244 16.63 18.58 -0.51
C GLY A 244 16.77 19.17 -1.92
N ILE A 245 15.73 19.04 -2.76
CA ILE A 245 15.74 19.53 -4.15
C ILE A 245 15.81 21.07 -4.26
N TYR A 246 15.21 21.79 -3.33
CA TYR A 246 15.21 23.26 -3.31
C TYR A 246 16.27 23.85 -2.36
N LYS A 247 16.56 23.16 -1.25
CA LYS A 247 17.58 23.53 -0.26
C LYS A 247 18.25 22.26 0.24
N PRO A 248 19.56 22.30 0.57
CA PRO A 248 20.23 21.17 1.21
C PRO A 248 19.44 20.71 2.45
N TYR A 249 19.31 19.39 2.59
CA TYR A 249 18.75 18.74 3.77
C TYR A 249 19.82 18.66 4.86
#